data_AF-A0A7V8VLD4-F1
#
_entry.id   AF-A0A7V8VLD4-F1
#
_cell.length_a   1.000
_cell.length_b   1.000
_cell.length_c   1.000
_cell.angle_alpha   90.00
_cell.angle_beta   90.00
_cell.angle_gamma   90.00
#
_symmetry.space_group_name_H-M   'P 1'
#
loop_
_entity.id
_entity.type
_entity.pdbx_description
1 polymer ?
#
loop_
_entity_poly.entity_id
_entity_poly.type
_entity_poly.pdbx_seq_one_letter_code
_entity_poly.pdbx_strand_id
1 'polypeptide(L)'
;METLQQLSYVYQALHRYPEMAAVLDRALEIIPSDVDTRMARAYLELEWRADCRPLHTAIEALLTTNPAAAPALAWWWVNLAFCERDATAVTRALVALANDSFGPGGIALNRTFGEGLLARVRGDAAAASAAFALARTQQEEVVRAQLDYGPALLRLP
;
A
#
# COMPACT_ATOMS: atom_id res chain seq x y z
N MET A 1 9.22 -15.57 14.55
CA MET A 1 8.20 -15.08 13.60
C MET A 1 8.80 -14.15 12.56
N GLU A 2 9.68 -13.24 12.99
CA GLU A 2 10.41 -12.30 12.12
C GLU A 2 11.09 -12.97 10.90
N THR A 3 11.67 -14.17 11.07
CA THR A 3 12.32 -14.89 9.96
C THR A 3 11.36 -15.35 8.84
N LEU A 4 10.12 -15.71 9.15
CA LEU A 4 9.13 -16.12 8.14
C LEU A 4 8.62 -14.90 7.36
N GLN A 5 8.37 -13.79 8.06
CA GLN A 5 7.98 -12.54 7.40
C GLN A 5 9.10 -11.99 6.52
N GLN A 6 10.36 -12.05 6.95
CA GLN A 6 11.49 -11.66 6.09
C GLN A 6 11.59 -12.54 4.84
N LEU A 7 11.33 -13.84 4.96
CA LEU A 7 11.36 -14.75 3.83
C LEU A 7 10.20 -14.52 2.85
N SER A 8 9.01 -14.12 3.32
CA SER A 8 7.90 -13.79 2.43
C SER A 8 8.22 -12.58 1.55
N TYR A 9 8.89 -11.54 2.07
CA TYR A 9 9.35 -10.40 1.26
C TYR A 9 10.35 -10.81 0.18
N VAL A 10 11.26 -11.74 0.49
CA VAL A 10 12.20 -12.27 -0.52
C VAL A 10 11.45 -13.00 -1.63
N TYR A 11 10.47 -13.84 -1.29
CA TYR A 11 9.67 -14.52 -2.30
C TYR A 11 8.79 -13.57 -3.11
N GLN A 12 8.25 -12.53 -2.48
CA GLN A 12 7.52 -11.46 -3.16
C GLN A 12 8.39 -10.79 -4.23
N ALA A 13 9.61 -10.38 -3.86
CA ALA A 13 10.55 -9.72 -4.77
C ALA A 13 11.00 -10.63 -5.94
N LEU A 14 10.99 -11.95 -5.73
CA LEU A 14 11.31 -12.95 -6.76
C LEU A 14 10.07 -13.45 -7.53
N HIS A 15 8.89 -12.89 -7.26
CA HIS A 15 7.60 -13.35 -7.82
C HIS A 15 7.31 -14.84 -7.57
N ARG A 16 7.87 -15.41 -6.49
CA ARG A 16 7.67 -16.79 -6.04
C ARG A 16 6.43 -16.89 -5.15
N TYR A 17 5.29 -16.56 -5.73
CA TYR A 17 4.02 -16.44 -5.00
C TYR A 17 3.57 -17.73 -4.29
N PRO A 18 3.73 -18.95 -4.85
CA PRO A 18 3.40 -20.18 -4.12
C PRO A 18 4.23 -20.34 -2.83
N GLU A 19 5.52 -20.05 -2.87
CA GLU A 19 6.40 -20.13 -1.71
C GLU A 19 6.13 -19.02 -0.69
N MET A 20 5.82 -17.82 -1.16
CA MET A 20 5.36 -16.72 -0.30
C MET A 20 4.08 -17.11 0.44
N ALA A 21 3.10 -17.68 -0.26
CA ALA A 21 1.86 -18.15 0.35
C ALA A 21 2.11 -19.23 1.41
N ALA A 22 2.91 -20.25 1.10
CA ALA A 22 3.24 -21.31 2.05
C ALA A 22 3.92 -20.80 3.33
N VAL A 23 4.81 -19.81 3.21
CA VAL A 23 5.48 -19.19 4.37
C VAL A 23 4.52 -18.35 5.20
N LEU A 24 3.64 -17.57 4.56
CA LEU A 24 2.64 -16.77 5.25
C LEU A 24 1.60 -17.65 5.95
N ASP A 25 1.13 -18.72 5.28
CA ASP A 25 0.20 -19.69 5.86
C ASP A 25 0.83 -20.36 7.09
N ARG A 26 2.11 -20.75 7.01
CA ARG A 26 2.85 -21.30 8.15
C ARG A 26 3.01 -20.30 9.30
N ALA A 27 3.21 -19.03 9.01
CA ALA A 27 3.27 -17.99 10.05
C ALA A 27 1.90 -17.83 10.75
N LEU A 28 0.80 -17.89 10.00
CA LEU A 28 -0.56 -17.81 10.54
C LEU A 28 -0.97 -19.06 11.34
N GLU A 29 -0.42 -20.23 11.05
CA GLU A 29 -0.59 -21.41 11.92
C GLU A 29 0.01 -21.19 13.32
N ILE A 30 1.09 -20.40 13.42
CA ILE A 30 1.78 -20.13 14.69
C ILE A 30 1.11 -18.97 15.44
N ILE A 31 0.81 -17.87 14.74
CA ILE A 31 0.11 -16.71 15.32
C ILE A 31 -1.05 -16.31 14.39
N PRO A 32 -2.24 -16.92 14.57
CA PRO A 32 -3.40 -16.65 13.72
C PRO A 32 -3.90 -15.22 13.79
N SER A 33 -3.64 -14.51 14.88
CA SER A 33 -4.10 -13.14 15.13
C SER A 33 -3.18 -12.05 14.55
N ASP A 34 -2.07 -12.41 13.91
CA ASP A 34 -1.12 -11.44 13.37
C ASP A 34 -1.72 -10.69 12.18
N VAL A 35 -2.05 -9.40 12.38
CA VAL A 35 -2.76 -8.57 11.39
C VAL A 35 -1.92 -8.39 10.14
N ASP A 36 -0.63 -8.08 10.29
CA ASP A 36 0.26 -7.81 9.17
C ASP A 36 0.43 -9.04 8.28
N THR A 37 0.64 -10.23 8.86
CA THR A 37 0.72 -11.48 8.10
C THR A 37 -0.59 -11.81 7.41
N ARG A 38 -1.75 -11.54 8.04
CA ARG A 38 -3.07 -11.71 7.41
C ARG A 38 -3.25 -10.77 6.22
N MET A 39 -2.89 -9.50 6.36
CA MET A 39 -2.97 -8.53 5.27
C MET A 39 -2.03 -8.89 4.13
N ALA A 40 -0.77 -9.26 4.43
CA ALA A 40 0.19 -9.72 3.43
C ALA A 40 -0.31 -10.95 2.66
N ARG A 41 -0.91 -11.92 3.36
CA ARG A 41 -1.47 -13.13 2.72
C ARG A 41 -2.64 -12.82 1.81
N ALA A 42 -3.47 -11.84 2.18
CA ALA A 42 -4.59 -11.38 1.35
C ALA A 42 -4.11 -10.53 0.15
N TYR A 43 -3.12 -9.65 0.37
CA TYR A 43 -2.49 -8.82 -0.67
C TYR A 43 -1.76 -9.67 -1.72
N LEU A 44 -1.21 -10.82 -1.34
CA LEU A 44 -0.60 -11.76 -2.28
C LEU A 44 -1.54 -12.16 -3.43
N GLU A 45 -2.84 -12.34 -3.18
CA GLU A 45 -3.79 -12.72 -4.23
C GLU A 45 -4.01 -11.57 -5.24
N LEU A 46 -3.92 -10.33 -4.76
CA LEU A 46 -3.92 -9.15 -5.63
C LEU A 46 -2.66 -9.11 -6.50
N GLU A 47 -1.48 -9.33 -5.94
CA GLU A 47 -0.23 -9.31 -6.71
C GLU A 47 -0.10 -10.48 -7.68
N TRP A 48 -0.51 -11.68 -7.26
CA TRP A 48 -0.36 -12.88 -8.06
C TRP A 48 -1.43 -12.99 -9.15
N ARG A 49 -2.68 -12.68 -8.81
CA ARG A 49 -3.85 -13.02 -9.64
C ARG A 49 -4.76 -11.84 -9.95
N ALA A 50 -4.37 -10.63 -9.55
CA ALA A 50 -5.22 -9.44 -9.62
C ALA A 50 -6.57 -9.62 -8.89
N ASP A 51 -6.63 -10.50 -7.88
CA ASP A 51 -7.85 -10.72 -7.11
C ASP A 51 -7.91 -9.81 -5.89
N CYS A 52 -8.76 -8.78 -5.97
CA CYS A 52 -8.97 -7.81 -4.89
C CYS A 52 -9.77 -8.38 -3.72
N ARG A 53 -10.59 -9.42 -3.94
CA ARG A 53 -11.62 -9.87 -2.99
C ARG A 53 -11.04 -10.27 -1.63
N PRO A 54 -9.96 -11.07 -1.54
CA PRO A 54 -9.42 -11.48 -0.24
C PRO A 54 -8.98 -10.30 0.61
N LEU A 55 -8.31 -9.31 -0.01
CA LEU A 55 -7.84 -8.13 0.68
C LEU A 55 -8.99 -7.20 1.08
N HIS A 56 -9.98 -7.02 0.19
CA HIS A 56 -11.19 -6.26 0.49
C HIS A 56 -11.89 -6.80 1.73
N THR A 57 -12.20 -8.10 1.74
CA THR A 57 -12.86 -8.75 2.87
C THR A 57 -12.05 -8.63 4.15
N ALA A 58 -10.73 -8.77 4.09
CA ALA A 58 -9.87 -8.71 5.26
C ALA A 58 -9.81 -7.30 5.87
N ILE A 59 -9.72 -6.25 5.03
CA ILE A 59 -9.75 -4.85 5.47
C ILE A 59 -11.12 -4.50 6.04
N GLU A 60 -12.20 -4.86 5.35
CA GLU A 60 -13.56 -4.60 5.80
C GLU A 60 -13.82 -5.23 7.17
N ALA A 61 -13.50 -6.52 7.34
CA ALA A 61 -13.70 -7.23 8.61
C ALA A 61 -12.97 -6.56 9.78
N LEU A 62 -11.74 -6.09 9.56
CA LEU A 62 -10.96 -5.43 10.61
C LEU A 62 -11.47 -4.02 10.90
N LEU A 63 -11.85 -3.25 9.89
CA LEU A 63 -12.42 -1.91 10.09
C LEU A 63 -13.80 -1.94 10.75
N THR A 64 -14.62 -2.96 10.47
CA THR A 64 -15.89 -3.17 11.17
C THR A 64 -15.68 -3.49 12.65
N THR A 65 -14.67 -4.29 12.97
CA THR A 65 -14.39 -4.73 14.34
C THR A 65 -13.62 -3.66 15.14
N ASN A 66 -12.70 -2.97 14.49
CA ASN A 66 -11.82 -1.97 15.08
C ASN A 66 -11.55 -0.84 14.07
N PRO A 67 -12.43 0.19 14.01
CA PRO A 67 -12.23 1.33 13.12
C PRO A 67 -10.91 2.09 13.36
N ALA A 68 -10.35 2.03 14.57
CA ALA A 68 -9.09 2.68 14.91
C ALA A 68 -7.86 2.02 14.27
N ALA A 69 -8.01 0.83 13.66
CA ALA A 69 -6.94 0.17 12.92
C ALA A 69 -6.68 0.80 11.53
N ALA A 70 -7.51 1.73 11.07
CA ALA A 70 -7.42 2.31 9.73
C ALA A 70 -6.02 2.84 9.34
N PRO A 71 -5.27 3.56 10.20
CA PRO A 71 -3.93 4.01 9.86
C PRO A 71 -2.95 2.86 9.60
N ALA A 72 -3.02 1.79 10.41
CA ALA A 72 -2.17 0.61 10.22
C ALA A 72 -2.47 -0.13 8.92
N LEU A 73 -3.70 0.00 8.39
CA LEU A 73 -4.12 -0.63 7.15
C LEU A 73 -3.91 0.24 5.90
N ALA A 74 -3.53 1.50 6.08
CA ALA A 74 -3.61 2.50 5.03
C ALA A 74 -2.81 2.12 3.78
N TRP A 75 -1.62 1.53 3.94
CA TRP A 75 -0.79 1.11 2.82
C TRP A 75 -1.51 0.08 1.93
N TRP A 76 -2.08 -0.98 2.50
CA TRP A 76 -2.84 -1.97 1.72
C TRP A 76 -4.14 -1.39 1.17
N TRP A 77 -4.82 -0.57 1.96
CA TRP A 77 -6.12 0.00 1.59
C TRP A 77 -6.01 0.95 0.40
N VAL A 78 -4.97 1.79 0.34
CA VAL A 78 -4.74 2.67 -0.81
C VAL A 78 -4.50 1.86 -2.09
N ASN A 79 -3.66 0.82 -2.02
CA ASN A 79 -3.40 -0.06 -3.17
C ASN A 79 -4.69 -0.77 -3.63
N LEU A 80 -5.44 -1.37 -2.70
CA LEU A 80 -6.71 -2.03 -2.99
C LEU A 80 -7.69 -1.07 -3.67
N ALA A 81 -7.90 0.12 -3.10
CA ALA A 81 -8.90 1.05 -3.56
C ALA A 81 -8.60 1.56 -5.00
N PHE A 82 -7.32 1.72 -5.35
CA PHE A 82 -6.93 2.02 -6.72
C PHE A 82 -7.18 0.85 -7.68
N CYS A 83 -6.91 -0.38 -7.27
CA CYS A 83 -7.20 -1.58 -8.07
C CYS A 83 -8.70 -1.75 -8.33
N GLU A 84 -9.54 -1.48 -7.33
CA GLU A 84 -11.00 -1.54 -7.43
C GLU A 84 -11.62 -0.34 -8.17
N ARG A 85 -10.83 0.72 -8.41
CA ARG A 85 -11.26 2.00 -8.99
C ARG A 85 -12.42 2.66 -8.24
N ASP A 86 -12.51 2.42 -6.93
CA ASP A 86 -13.52 3.05 -6.06
C ASP A 86 -13.00 4.39 -5.53
N ALA A 87 -13.46 5.48 -6.13
CA ALA A 87 -13.06 6.84 -5.74
C ALA A 87 -13.41 7.18 -4.27
N THR A 88 -14.45 6.59 -3.71
CA THR A 88 -14.87 6.79 -2.31
C THR A 88 -13.95 6.01 -1.37
N ALA A 89 -13.61 4.77 -1.70
CA ALA A 89 -12.61 4.01 -0.96
C ALA A 89 -11.24 4.67 -1.02
N VAL A 90 -10.80 5.16 -2.19
CA VAL A 90 -9.52 5.87 -2.34
C VAL A 90 -9.48 7.10 -1.45
N THR A 91 -10.56 7.89 -1.41
CA THR A 91 -10.63 9.08 -0.54
C THR A 91 -10.46 8.70 0.93
N ARG A 92 -11.14 7.64 1.40
CA ARG A 92 -11.04 7.16 2.79
C ARG A 92 -9.65 6.62 3.10
N ALA A 93 -9.06 5.86 2.19
CA ALA A 93 -7.73 5.28 2.34
C ALA A 93 -6.64 6.37 2.40
N LEU A 94 -6.72 7.40 1.56
CA LEU A 94 -5.78 8.54 1.59
C LEU A 94 -5.91 9.37 2.87
N VAL A 95 -7.11 9.49 3.45
CA VAL A 95 -7.29 10.09 4.78
C VAL A 95 -6.63 9.24 5.86
N ALA A 96 -6.79 7.92 5.82
CA ALA A 96 -6.16 7.00 6.76
C ALA A 96 -4.63 7.00 6.65
N LEU A 97 -4.09 7.17 5.44
CA LEU A 97 -2.65 7.26 5.18
C LEU A 97 -2.02 8.50 5.85
N ALA A 98 -2.78 9.60 5.97
CA ALA A 98 -2.32 10.85 6.55
C ALA A 98 -1.00 11.36 5.92
N ASN A 99 0.11 11.35 6.68
CA ASN A 99 1.43 11.80 6.24
C ASN A 99 2.36 10.64 5.86
N ASP A 100 1.88 9.40 5.94
CA ASP A 100 2.63 8.23 5.52
C ASP A 100 2.66 8.13 3.98
N SER A 101 3.44 7.18 3.48
CA SER A 101 3.65 6.95 2.05
C SER A 101 3.16 5.58 1.61
N PHE A 102 2.89 5.45 0.32
CA PHE A 102 2.49 4.19 -0.30
C PHE A 102 3.27 3.97 -1.59
N GLY A 103 3.22 2.75 -2.13
CA GLY A 103 3.87 2.39 -3.38
C GLY A 103 4.70 1.10 -3.27
N PRO A 104 5.03 0.47 -4.41
CA PRO A 104 5.78 -0.77 -4.42
C PRO A 104 7.28 -0.54 -4.21
N GLY A 105 7.98 -1.56 -3.68
CA GLY A 105 9.43 -1.70 -3.83
C GLY A 105 10.29 -0.55 -3.30
N GLY A 106 9.84 0.16 -2.26
CA GLY A 106 10.58 1.28 -1.66
C GLY A 106 10.29 2.65 -2.30
N ILE A 107 9.41 2.71 -3.30
CA ILE A 107 8.86 3.97 -3.79
C ILE A 107 7.89 4.51 -2.73
N ALA A 108 8.23 5.68 -2.16
CA ALA A 108 7.40 6.37 -1.18
C ALA A 108 6.65 7.53 -1.86
N LEU A 109 5.48 7.21 -2.41
CA LEU A 109 4.53 8.19 -2.95
C LEU A 109 3.77 8.84 -1.80
N ASN A 110 3.73 10.17 -1.80
CA ASN A 110 2.99 10.91 -0.80
C ASN A 110 1.48 10.91 -1.08
N ARG A 111 0.70 11.30 -0.08
CA ARG A 111 -0.76 11.46 -0.21
C ARG A 111 -1.18 12.33 -1.40
N THR A 112 -0.48 13.44 -1.64
CA THR A 112 -0.76 14.37 -2.74
C THR A 112 -0.69 13.69 -4.11
N PHE A 113 0.27 12.77 -4.29
CA PHE A 113 0.34 11.95 -5.50
C PHE A 113 -0.89 11.05 -5.64
N GLY A 114 -1.33 10.44 -4.54
CA GLY A 114 -2.58 9.68 -4.48
C GLY A 114 -3.81 10.52 -4.81
N GLU A 115 -3.87 11.78 -4.39
CA GLU A 115 -4.95 12.71 -4.75
C GLU A 115 -4.97 13.01 -6.27
N GLY A 116 -3.79 13.10 -6.90
CA GLY A 116 -3.68 13.19 -8.36
C GLY A 116 -4.21 11.95 -9.08
N LEU A 117 -3.89 10.75 -8.57
CA LEU A 117 -4.46 9.50 -9.10
C LEU A 117 -5.98 9.43 -8.90
N LEU A 118 -6.49 9.89 -7.76
CA LEU A 118 -7.93 9.97 -7.52
C LEU A 118 -8.63 10.91 -8.51
N ALA A 119 -8.05 12.07 -8.79
CA ALA A 119 -8.56 12.99 -9.80
C ALA A 119 -8.59 12.34 -11.19
N ARG A 120 -7.58 11.54 -11.55
CA ARG A 120 -7.58 10.72 -12.77
C ARG A 120 -8.72 9.72 -12.82
N VAL A 121 -8.97 8.99 -11.73
CA VAL A 121 -10.10 8.04 -11.62
C VAL A 121 -11.43 8.76 -11.83
N ARG A 122 -11.56 10.00 -11.37
CA ARG A 122 -12.74 10.86 -11.55
C ARG A 122 -12.83 11.54 -12.91
N GLY A 123 -11.81 11.41 -13.77
CA GLY A 123 -11.76 12.07 -15.09
C GLY A 123 -11.37 13.55 -15.05
N ASP A 124 -10.94 14.08 -13.89
CA ASP A 124 -10.52 15.48 -13.76
C ASP A 124 -9.02 15.61 -14.07
N ALA A 125 -8.71 15.84 -15.36
CA ALA A 125 -7.34 15.96 -15.84
C ALA A 125 -6.62 17.21 -15.28
N ALA A 126 -7.35 18.29 -15.04
CA ALA A 126 -6.77 19.54 -14.54
C ALA A 126 -6.36 19.39 -13.07
N ALA A 127 -7.25 18.86 -12.23
CA ALA A 127 -6.95 18.59 -10.84
C ALA A 127 -5.82 17.55 -10.69
N ALA A 128 -5.80 16.51 -11.54
CA ALA A 128 -4.72 15.54 -11.55
C ALA A 128 -3.36 16.18 -11.84
N SER A 129 -3.29 17.01 -12.90
CA SER A 129 -2.04 17.70 -13.27
C SER A 129 -1.54 18.62 -12.16
N ALA A 130 -2.44 19.36 -11.51
CA ALA A 130 -2.09 20.24 -10.41
C ALA A 130 -1.56 19.46 -9.19
N ALA A 131 -2.22 18.35 -8.82
CA ALA A 131 -1.82 17.50 -7.72
C ALA A 131 -0.45 16.84 -7.97
N PHE A 132 -0.18 16.34 -9.19
CA PHE A 132 1.12 15.77 -9.51
C PHE A 132 2.26 16.80 -9.48
N ALA A 133 2.01 18.02 -9.97
CA ALA A 133 3.00 19.09 -9.90
C ALA A 133 3.34 19.44 -8.43
N LEU A 134 2.33 19.50 -7.56
CA LEU A 134 2.54 19.74 -6.14
C LEU A 134 3.26 18.58 -5.45
N ALA A 135 2.84 17.34 -5.74
CA ALA A 135 3.46 16.14 -5.17
C ALA A 135 4.95 16.06 -5.50
N ARG A 136 5.31 16.38 -6.75
CA ARG A 136 6.70 16.45 -7.21
C ARG A 136 7.51 17.45 -6.39
N THR A 137 7.03 18.68 -6.24
CA THR A 137 7.73 19.71 -5.44
C THR A 137 7.98 19.23 -4.01
N GLN A 138 6.97 18.65 -3.37
CA GLN A 138 7.07 18.13 -2.01
C GLN A 138 8.08 16.97 -1.90
N GLN A 139 8.09 16.05 -2.86
CA GLN A 139 9.04 14.94 -2.87
C GLN A 139 10.48 15.42 -3.14
N GLU A 140 10.67 16.37 -4.06
CA GLU A 140 11.98 16.98 -4.33
C GLU A 140 12.57 17.66 -3.09
N GLU A 141 11.75 18.34 -2.29
CA GLU A 141 12.20 18.94 -1.01
C GLU A 141 12.69 17.87 -0.03
N VAL A 142 11.96 16.76 0.11
CA VAL A 142 12.36 15.63 0.96
C VAL A 142 13.66 15.00 0.48
N VAL A 143 13.84 14.84 -0.84
CA VAL A 143 15.10 14.32 -1.41
C VAL A 143 16.25 15.27 -1.13
N ARG A 144 16.07 16.58 -1.32
CA ARG A 144 17.11 17.58 -1.06
C ARG A 144 17.49 17.64 0.42
N ALA A 145 16.53 17.45 1.33
CA ALA A 145 16.81 17.38 2.77
C ALA A 145 17.56 16.11 3.18
N GLN A 146 17.58 15.08 2.32
CA GLN A 146 18.19 13.77 2.57
C GLN A 146 19.20 13.40 1.48
N LEU A 147 20.01 14.38 1.02
CA LEU A 147 20.98 14.21 -0.07
C LEU A 147 21.98 13.07 0.19
N ASP A 148 22.29 12.78 1.45
CA ASP A 148 23.24 11.73 1.85
C ASP A 148 22.57 10.35 2.06
N TYR A 149 21.25 10.24 1.84
CA TYR A 149 20.48 9.00 2.01
C TYR A 149 19.97 8.49 0.66
N GLY A 150 20.71 7.55 0.07
CA GLY A 150 20.43 6.97 -1.25
C GLY A 150 18.96 6.58 -1.52
N PRO A 151 18.21 5.98 -0.56
CA PRO A 151 16.80 5.64 -0.76
C PRO A 151 15.85 6.85 -0.94
N ALA A 152 16.28 8.07 -0.58
CA ALA A 152 15.49 9.27 -0.85
C ALA A 152 15.31 9.49 -2.36
N LEU A 153 16.26 9.06 -3.20
CA LEU A 153 16.16 9.17 -4.67
C LEU A 153 15.02 8.32 -5.26
N LEU A 154 14.60 7.23 -4.60
CA LEU A 154 13.49 6.36 -5.03
C LEU A 154 12.11 7.00 -4.83
N ARG A 155 12.05 8.21 -4.25
CA ARG A 155 10.81 8.96 -4.02
C ARG A 155 10.43 9.88 -5.18
N LEU A 156 11.28 10.04 -6.19
CA LEU A 156 10.98 10.86 -7.36
C LEU A 156 10.21 10.04 -8.40
N PRO A 157 8.97 10.41 -8.76
CA PRO A 157 8.22 9.79 -9.85
C PRO A 157 8.67 10.29 -11.24
#